data_AF-A0A2V8TFR8-F1
#
_entry.id   AF-A0A2V8TFR8-F1
#
_cell.length_a   1.000
_cell.length_b   1.000
_cell.length_c   1.000
_cell.angle_alpha   90.00
_cell.angle_beta   90.00
_cell.angle_gamma   90.00
#
_symmetry.space_group_name_H-M   'P 1'
#
loop_
_entity.id
_entity.type
_entity.pdbx_description
1 polymer ?
#
loop_
_entity_poly.entity_id
_entity_poly.type
_entity_poly.pdbx_seq_one_letter_code
_entity_poly.pdbx_strand_id
1 'polypeptide(L)'
;MAVISMRIVFLLTSLCLLVLLGNDQLAAINGSAISATTNQQAAQTTPRVSPEFQPEVSQLASTGLKLKEAVEASLDGAAHHLAAIFQREKPKAPNEAFELRILEGDGQTAKTIFRRADFFFSFALTGQPNQLNATDINGDGLKEIIVQSSSGGNCWSCNPTEIYQVRNRKVELIAAAPVQKFADLNADGIQELLVTDARWESYDDLSHAASPGAVMVYAWRRGKYVYGSRDFALFYKTEADRLRASVEAARAEITAAEYSDELYVGCALSLAITYAHAGDPDRALKELETLLNSNWKSAVQSKHRATILEDFRKGDSAKKIREMKYGDPLM
;
A
#
# COMPACT_ATOMS: atom_id res chain seq x y z
N MET A 1 -20.25 -51.49 56.96
CA MET A 1 -20.07 -51.28 55.51
C MET A 1 -21.00 -50.17 55.08
N ALA A 2 -20.43 -49.00 54.81
CA ALA A 2 -21.15 -47.75 54.62
C ALA A 2 -21.52 -47.56 53.15
N VAL A 3 -22.78 -47.17 52.91
CA VAL A 3 -23.28 -46.70 51.62
C VAL A 3 -23.38 -45.18 51.72
N ILE A 4 -22.48 -44.47 51.06
CA ILE A 4 -22.54 -43.01 50.94
C ILE A 4 -23.28 -42.70 49.64
N SER A 5 -24.51 -42.22 49.77
CA SER A 5 -25.28 -41.62 48.68
C SER A 5 -25.30 -40.11 48.92
N MET A 6 -24.60 -39.35 48.07
CA MET A 6 -24.52 -37.89 48.17
C MET A 6 -25.15 -37.28 46.92
N ARG A 7 -26.22 -36.52 47.15
CA ARG A 7 -26.91 -35.65 46.18
C ARG A 7 -26.13 -34.35 46.02
N ILE A 8 -25.94 -33.89 44.79
CA ILE A 8 -25.57 -32.50 44.43
C ILE A 8 -26.44 -32.18 43.19
N VAL A 9 -27.60 -31.54 43.34
CA VAL A 9 -27.87 -30.07 43.30
C VAL A 9 -27.26 -29.39 42.06
N PHE A 10 -28.08 -29.23 41.03
CA PHE A 10 -27.85 -28.33 39.89
C PHE A 10 -28.27 -26.91 40.28
N LEU A 11 -27.35 -25.95 40.22
CA LEU A 11 -27.68 -24.52 40.19
C LEU A 11 -26.74 -23.76 39.24
N LEU A 12 -27.36 -23.17 38.22
CA LEU A 12 -27.00 -22.02 37.36
C LEU A 12 -25.60 -21.40 37.42
N THR A 13 -25.03 -21.14 36.23
CA THR A 13 -24.64 -19.77 35.82
C THR A 13 -24.50 -19.67 34.30
N SER A 14 -25.29 -18.76 33.71
CA SER A 14 -25.02 -18.13 32.41
C SER A 14 -23.75 -17.30 32.49
N LEU A 15 -22.87 -17.40 31.49
CA LEU A 15 -22.02 -16.28 31.11
C LEU A 15 -21.77 -16.31 29.60
N CYS A 16 -22.19 -15.23 28.95
CA CYS A 16 -21.90 -14.88 27.57
C CYS A 16 -20.39 -14.92 27.29
N LEU A 17 -19.99 -15.48 26.14
CA LEU A 17 -18.93 -14.86 25.36
C LEU A 17 -19.24 -15.01 23.85
N LEU A 18 -19.77 -13.91 23.33
CA LEU A 18 -19.79 -13.56 21.91
C LEU A 18 -18.34 -13.34 21.46
N VAL A 19 -17.81 -14.16 20.56
CA VAL A 19 -16.86 -13.75 19.50
C VAL A 19 -17.11 -14.65 18.29
N LEU A 20 -18.13 -14.31 17.51
CA LEU A 20 -18.24 -14.65 16.09
C LEU A 20 -18.28 -13.30 15.38
N LEU A 21 -17.71 -13.22 14.17
CA LEU A 21 -17.38 -12.05 13.32
C LEU A 21 -15.90 -11.64 13.47
N GLY A 22 -15.06 -11.58 12.43
CA GLY A 22 -15.25 -11.84 11.01
C GLY A 22 -13.98 -12.43 10.40
N ASN A 23 -14.15 -13.52 9.68
CA ASN A 23 -13.17 -14.07 8.76
C ASN A 23 -13.41 -13.35 7.42
N ASP A 24 -13.02 -12.08 7.33
CA ASP A 24 -13.05 -11.38 6.06
C ASP A 24 -11.78 -11.68 5.27
N GLN A 25 -12.03 -12.13 4.05
CA GLN A 25 -11.06 -12.54 3.05
C GLN A 25 -10.11 -11.40 2.71
N LEU A 26 -8.92 -11.39 3.32
CA LEU A 26 -7.72 -10.92 2.64
C LEU A 26 -7.17 -12.08 1.83
N ALA A 27 -7.88 -12.39 0.73
CA ALA A 27 -7.28 -13.14 -0.36
C ALA A 27 -5.99 -12.43 -0.77
N ALA A 28 -4.96 -13.22 -1.06
CA ALA A 28 -3.65 -12.77 -1.49
C ALA A 28 -3.76 -11.53 -2.40
N ILE A 29 -3.22 -10.40 -1.93
CA ILE A 29 -2.85 -9.28 -2.81
C ILE A 29 -1.60 -9.75 -3.56
N ASN A 30 -1.78 -10.76 -4.42
CA ASN A 30 -0.84 -11.01 -5.50
C ASN A 30 -1.07 -9.86 -6.47
N GLY A 31 -0.10 -8.96 -6.57
CA GLY A 31 -0.05 -7.97 -7.62
C GLY A 31 -0.07 -8.70 -8.97
N SER A 32 -1.24 -8.82 -9.57
CA SER A 32 -1.53 -9.21 -10.96
C SER A 32 -3.04 -9.38 -11.11
N ALA A 33 -3.80 -8.36 -10.73
CA ALA A 33 -5.15 -8.14 -11.20
C ALA A 33 -5.58 -6.75 -10.75
N ILE A 34 -5.31 -5.74 -11.58
CA ILE A 34 -6.42 -4.86 -11.95
C ILE A 34 -7.38 -5.79 -12.68
N SER A 35 -8.17 -6.56 -11.92
CA SER A 35 -9.35 -7.17 -12.46
C SER A 35 -10.13 -6.01 -13.05
N ALA A 36 -10.54 -6.16 -14.30
CA ALA A 36 -11.67 -5.43 -14.82
C ALA A 36 -12.87 -5.74 -13.92
N THR A 37 -12.92 -5.11 -12.75
CA THR A 37 -14.08 -5.06 -11.89
C THR A 37 -15.16 -4.53 -12.78
N THR A 38 -16.18 -5.35 -12.93
CA THR A 38 -17.41 -5.10 -13.64
C THR A 38 -17.76 -3.63 -13.50
N ASN A 39 -17.62 -2.89 -14.61
CA ASN A 39 -18.13 -1.54 -14.78
C ASN A 39 -19.65 -1.61 -14.60
N GLN A 40 -20.12 -1.70 -13.35
CA GLN A 40 -21.35 -1.03 -13.01
C GLN A 40 -21.04 0.43 -13.22
N GLN A 41 -21.35 0.91 -14.43
CA GLN A 41 -21.51 2.32 -14.75
C GLN A 41 -22.65 2.83 -13.86
N ALA A 42 -22.36 3.03 -12.57
CA ALA A 42 -23.08 4.00 -11.79
C ALA A 42 -23.02 5.28 -12.63
N ALA A 43 -24.19 5.78 -13.03
CA ALA A 43 -24.28 6.98 -13.86
C ALA A 43 -23.35 8.02 -13.26
N GLN A 44 -22.29 8.39 -14.00
CA GLN A 44 -21.29 9.35 -13.54
C GLN A 44 -21.99 10.69 -13.38
N THR A 45 -22.54 10.93 -12.19
CA THR A 45 -23.03 12.24 -11.80
C THR A 45 -21.83 13.16 -11.77
N THR A 46 -21.88 14.22 -12.59
CA THR A 46 -20.88 15.28 -12.57
C THR A 46 -20.62 15.69 -11.12
N PRO A 47 -19.35 15.73 -10.65
CA PRO A 47 -19.06 16.16 -9.29
C PRO A 47 -19.67 17.53 -9.02
N ARG A 48 -20.37 17.66 -7.90
CA ARG A 48 -20.94 18.93 -7.47
C ARG A 48 -19.84 19.73 -6.79
N VAL A 49 -19.57 20.94 -7.29
CA VAL A 49 -18.64 21.88 -6.66
C VAL A 49 -19.36 23.12 -6.15
N SER A 50 -18.87 23.69 -5.06
CA SER A 50 -19.40 24.89 -4.42
C SER A 50 -19.38 26.09 -5.37
N PRO A 51 -20.33 27.05 -5.24
CA PRO A 51 -20.49 28.17 -6.17
C PRO A 51 -19.21 28.99 -6.41
N GLU A 52 -18.38 29.16 -5.39
CA GLU A 52 -17.11 29.92 -5.47
C GLU A 52 -16.09 29.31 -6.45
N PHE A 53 -16.10 27.99 -6.66
CA PHE A 53 -15.19 27.31 -7.60
C PHE A 53 -15.76 27.24 -9.02
N GLN A 54 -17.07 27.43 -9.21
CA GLN A 54 -17.74 27.26 -10.49
C GLN A 54 -17.17 28.14 -11.61
N PRO A 55 -16.80 29.42 -11.40
CA PRO A 55 -16.21 30.25 -12.45
C PRO A 55 -14.89 29.68 -12.99
N GLU A 56 -13.96 29.33 -12.10
CA GLU A 56 -12.66 28.74 -12.47
C GLU A 56 -12.85 27.37 -13.14
N VAL A 57 -13.72 26.51 -12.59
CA VAL A 57 -14.03 25.21 -13.20
C VAL A 57 -14.63 25.37 -14.61
N SER A 58 -15.52 26.34 -14.82
CA SER A 58 -16.11 26.63 -16.13
C SER A 58 -15.08 27.17 -17.11
N GLN A 59 -14.16 28.02 -16.64
CA GLN A 59 -13.05 28.50 -17.45
C GLN A 59 -12.16 27.33 -17.88
N LEU A 60 -11.80 26.43 -16.98
CA LEU A 60 -11.04 25.21 -17.32
C LEU A 60 -11.79 24.34 -18.32
N ALA A 61 -13.11 24.19 -18.17
CA ALA A 61 -13.94 23.47 -19.12
C ALA A 61 -13.88 24.04 -20.55
N SER A 62 -13.87 25.37 -20.70
CA SER A 62 -13.70 26.01 -22.01
C SER A 62 -12.35 25.72 -22.68
N THR A 63 -11.35 25.24 -21.92
CA THR A 63 -10.04 24.80 -22.44
C THR A 63 -9.99 23.31 -22.81
N GLY A 64 -11.12 22.61 -22.74
CA GLY A 64 -11.24 21.19 -23.06
C GLY A 64 -10.92 20.25 -21.89
N LEU A 65 -11.03 20.73 -20.65
CA LEU A 65 -10.88 19.93 -19.43
C LEU A 65 -12.25 19.57 -18.85
N LYS A 66 -12.53 18.29 -18.66
CA LYS A 66 -13.76 17.82 -18.03
C LYS A 66 -13.50 17.44 -16.57
N LEU A 67 -14.22 18.06 -15.63
CA LEU A 67 -14.15 17.67 -14.22
C LEU A 67 -14.63 16.22 -14.04
N LYS A 68 -13.80 15.38 -13.40
CA LYS A 68 -14.07 13.95 -13.17
C LYS A 68 -14.31 13.62 -11.70
N GLU A 69 -13.46 14.14 -10.83
CA GLU A 69 -13.52 13.90 -9.38
C GLU A 69 -13.18 15.20 -8.66
N ALA A 70 -13.72 15.38 -7.46
CA ALA A 70 -13.55 16.58 -6.66
C ALA A 70 -13.60 16.25 -5.17
N VAL A 71 -12.71 16.88 -4.40
CA VAL A 71 -12.68 16.87 -2.94
C VAL A 71 -12.60 18.32 -2.49
N GLU A 72 -13.62 18.77 -1.74
CA GLU A 72 -13.66 20.10 -1.15
C GLU A 72 -13.37 20.02 0.36
N ALA A 73 -12.44 20.85 0.82
CA ALA A 73 -12.06 20.93 2.22
C ALA A 73 -11.26 22.20 2.51
N SER A 74 -11.17 22.59 3.79
CA SER A 74 -10.16 23.55 4.22
C SER A 74 -8.89 22.81 4.58
N LEU A 75 -7.87 22.86 3.72
CA LEU A 75 -6.65 22.05 3.86
C LEU A 75 -5.63 22.64 4.83
N ASP A 76 -5.65 23.96 4.99
CA ASP A 76 -4.76 24.70 5.91
C ASP A 76 -5.50 25.42 7.06
N GLY A 77 -6.82 25.18 7.18
CA GLY A 77 -7.69 25.81 8.17
C GLY A 77 -8.04 27.28 7.90
N ALA A 78 -7.45 27.91 6.88
CA ALA A 78 -7.63 29.33 6.59
C ALA A 78 -8.49 29.58 5.35
N ALA A 79 -8.22 28.86 4.27
CA ALA A 79 -8.97 28.95 3.01
C ALA A 79 -9.82 27.70 2.77
N HIS A 80 -10.80 27.82 1.87
CA HIS A 80 -11.49 26.67 1.32
C HIS A 80 -10.79 26.23 0.04
N HIS A 81 -10.59 24.93 -0.13
CA HIS A 81 -9.87 24.37 -1.26
C HIS A 81 -10.73 23.37 -2.00
N LEU A 82 -10.48 23.27 -3.31
CA LEU A 82 -10.99 22.22 -4.17
C LEU A 82 -9.80 21.49 -4.78
N ALA A 83 -9.57 20.25 -4.36
CA ALA A 83 -8.73 19.32 -5.08
C ALA A 83 -9.58 18.63 -6.15
N ALA A 84 -9.17 18.75 -7.41
CA ALA A 84 -9.98 18.31 -8.55
C ALA A 84 -9.13 17.56 -9.57
N ILE A 85 -9.72 16.49 -10.10
CA ILE A 85 -9.16 15.72 -11.21
C ILE A 85 -9.95 16.07 -12.46
N PHE A 86 -9.24 16.55 -13.47
CA PHE A 86 -9.78 16.86 -14.78
C PHE A 86 -9.28 15.83 -15.80
N GLN A 87 -10.15 15.44 -16.73
CA GLN A 87 -9.77 14.67 -17.91
C GLN A 87 -9.76 15.58 -19.12
N ARG A 88 -8.71 15.50 -19.93
CA ARG A 88 -8.60 16.22 -21.19
C ARG A 88 -9.32 15.44 -22.29
N GLU A 89 -10.20 16.10 -23.06
CA GLU A 89 -10.96 15.43 -24.11
C GLU A 89 -10.08 14.99 -25.30
N LYS A 90 -9.04 15.78 -25.60
CA LYS A 90 -8.12 15.55 -26.72
C LYS A 90 -6.68 15.82 -26.26
N PRO A 91 -6.06 14.90 -25.51
CA PRO A 91 -4.69 15.08 -25.05
C PRO A 91 -3.69 15.02 -26.20
N LYS A 92 -2.60 15.80 -26.12
CA LYS A 92 -1.55 15.80 -27.14
C LYS A 92 -0.61 14.61 -26.96
N ALA A 93 -0.45 14.15 -25.73
CA ALA A 93 0.32 12.99 -25.36
C ALA A 93 -0.44 12.20 -24.27
N PRO A 94 -0.22 10.88 -24.15
CA PRO A 94 -0.88 10.05 -23.12
C PRO A 94 -0.73 10.58 -21.69
N ASN A 95 0.44 11.11 -21.34
CA ASN A 95 0.73 11.71 -20.03
C ASN A 95 0.10 13.10 -19.78
N GLU A 96 -0.75 13.57 -20.71
CA GLU A 96 -1.55 14.80 -20.54
C GLU A 96 -3.05 14.51 -20.46
N ALA A 97 -3.42 13.23 -20.32
CA ALA A 97 -4.81 12.79 -20.32
C ALA A 97 -5.57 13.28 -19.09
N PHE A 98 -4.90 13.37 -17.92
CA PHE A 98 -5.50 13.83 -16.68
C PHE A 98 -4.69 14.98 -16.07
N GLU A 99 -5.39 15.87 -15.36
CA GLU A 99 -4.78 16.92 -14.55
C GLU A 99 -5.31 16.88 -13.12
N LEU A 100 -4.41 16.78 -12.15
CA LEU A 100 -4.68 17.11 -10.77
C LEU A 100 -4.49 18.61 -10.57
N ARG A 101 -5.50 19.27 -10.01
CA ARG A 101 -5.43 20.67 -9.64
C ARG A 101 -5.88 20.87 -8.20
N ILE A 102 -5.26 21.83 -7.53
CA ILE A 102 -5.77 22.36 -6.25
C ILE A 102 -6.09 23.82 -6.46
N LEU A 103 -7.35 24.17 -6.21
CA LEU A 103 -7.88 25.52 -6.28
C LEU A 103 -8.04 26.03 -4.85
N GLU A 104 -7.79 27.32 -4.65
CA GLU A 104 -7.98 28.02 -3.38
C GLU A 104 -9.05 29.09 -3.57
N GLY A 105 -10.10 29.04 -2.75
CA GLY A 105 -11.19 29.98 -2.69
C GLY A 105 -10.99 31.05 -1.63
N ASP A 106 -11.43 32.27 -1.91
CA ASP A 106 -11.52 33.39 -0.95
C ASP A 106 -12.97 33.65 -0.49
N GLY A 107 -13.89 32.74 -0.81
CA GLY A 107 -15.33 32.85 -0.55
C GLY A 107 -16.13 33.58 -1.63
N GLN A 108 -15.47 34.21 -2.61
CA GLN A 108 -16.13 34.83 -3.77
C GLN A 108 -15.60 34.27 -5.09
N THR A 109 -14.29 34.10 -5.17
CA THR A 109 -13.57 33.60 -6.32
C THR A 109 -12.61 32.49 -5.90
N ALA A 110 -12.16 31.72 -6.88
CA ALA A 110 -11.12 30.73 -6.68
C ALA A 110 -10.03 30.88 -7.73
N LYS A 111 -8.83 30.43 -7.38
CA LYS A 111 -7.68 30.36 -8.30
C LYS A 111 -6.97 29.03 -8.19
N THR A 112 -6.45 28.53 -9.30
CA THR A 112 -5.55 27.38 -9.30
C THR A 112 -4.23 27.72 -8.59
N ILE A 113 -3.88 27.02 -7.51
CA ILE A 113 -2.60 27.15 -6.80
C ILE A 113 -1.64 25.99 -7.07
N PHE A 114 -2.14 24.88 -7.62
CA PHE A 114 -1.33 23.74 -8.04
C PHE A 114 -1.93 23.07 -9.27
N ARG A 115 -1.05 22.57 -10.13
CA ARG A 115 -1.41 21.81 -11.33
C ARG A 115 -0.32 20.79 -11.61
N ARG A 116 -0.74 19.56 -11.86
CA ARG A 116 0.11 18.50 -12.44
C ARG A 116 -0.69 17.72 -13.47
N ALA A 117 -0.06 17.33 -14.57
CA ALA A 117 -0.64 16.46 -15.59
C ALA A 117 0.03 15.08 -15.55
N ASP A 118 -0.74 14.02 -15.79
CA ASP A 118 -0.24 12.65 -15.89
C ASP A 118 -1.19 11.76 -16.73
N PHE A 119 -0.83 10.48 -16.92
CA PHE A 119 -1.67 9.52 -17.65
C PHE A 119 -3.00 9.27 -16.95
N PHE A 120 -3.02 9.30 -15.62
CA PHE A 120 -4.20 9.03 -14.82
C PHE A 120 -4.03 9.59 -13.41
N PHE A 121 -5.14 10.09 -12.86
CA PHE A 121 -5.30 10.40 -11.45
C PHE A 121 -6.66 9.87 -10.97
N SER A 122 -6.74 9.44 -9.72
CA SER A 122 -8.02 9.19 -9.05
C SER A 122 -7.93 9.41 -7.54
N PHE A 123 -8.98 9.96 -6.94
CA PHE A 123 -9.23 9.97 -5.50
C PHE A 123 -9.90 8.68 -5.03
N ALA A 124 -10.50 7.91 -5.95
CA ALA A 124 -11.18 6.64 -5.68
C ALA A 124 -10.20 5.48 -5.47
N LEU A 125 -9.29 5.64 -4.50
CA LEU A 125 -8.41 4.57 -4.04
C LEU A 125 -9.26 3.42 -3.45
N THR A 126 -8.82 2.19 -3.62
CA THR A 126 -9.51 1.04 -3.02
C THR A 126 -9.28 1.00 -1.51
N GLY A 127 -10.35 0.75 -0.74
CA GLY A 127 -10.27 0.55 0.71
C GLY A 127 -10.20 1.84 1.54
N GLN A 128 -9.42 1.81 2.62
CA GLN A 128 -9.27 2.92 3.59
C GLN A 128 -8.75 4.25 3.02
N PRO A 129 -7.79 4.30 2.06
CA PRO A 129 -7.24 5.59 1.60
C PRO A 129 -8.28 6.59 1.08
N ASN A 130 -9.37 6.13 0.46
CA ASN A 130 -10.43 7.00 -0.03
C ASN A 130 -11.18 7.73 1.11
N GLN A 131 -11.23 7.12 2.30
CA GLN A 131 -11.85 7.73 3.49
C GLN A 131 -10.94 8.74 4.20
N LEU A 132 -9.65 8.74 3.86
CA LEU A 132 -8.63 9.61 4.47
C LEU A 132 -8.35 10.86 3.63
N ASN A 133 -9.04 11.04 2.50
CA ASN A 133 -8.84 12.23 1.70
C ASN A 133 -9.40 13.46 2.45
N ALA A 134 -8.62 14.54 2.49
CA ALA A 134 -8.89 15.73 3.28
C ALA A 134 -9.05 15.47 4.79
N THR A 135 -8.26 14.55 5.33
CA THR A 135 -8.06 14.39 6.78
C THR A 135 -6.60 14.67 7.15
N ASP A 136 -6.36 14.99 8.43
CA ASP A 136 -5.01 15.12 8.98
C ASP A 136 -4.51 13.72 9.32
N ILE A 137 -3.70 13.14 8.46
CA ILE A 137 -3.18 11.77 8.64
C ILE A 137 -1.88 11.74 9.42
N ASN A 138 -1.22 12.88 9.60
CA ASN A 138 0.13 12.98 10.16
C ASN A 138 0.19 13.71 11.52
N GLY A 139 -0.94 14.25 11.98
CA GLY A 139 -1.11 14.92 13.26
C GLY A 139 -0.51 16.33 13.33
N ASP A 140 -0.20 16.98 12.19
CA ASP A 140 0.40 18.31 12.17
C ASP A 140 -0.63 19.47 12.10
N GLY A 141 -1.92 19.14 12.10
CA GLY A 141 -3.03 20.08 12.06
C GLY A 141 -3.44 20.53 10.66
N LEU A 142 -2.77 20.07 9.60
CA LEU A 142 -3.15 20.28 8.21
C LEU A 142 -3.78 19.01 7.66
N LYS A 143 -4.60 19.16 6.61
CA LYS A 143 -5.24 18.01 5.96
C LYS A 143 -4.55 17.68 4.65
N GLU A 144 -4.44 16.39 4.37
CA GLU A 144 -3.78 15.89 3.18
C GLU A 144 -4.77 15.59 2.05
N ILE A 145 -4.31 15.80 0.81
CA ILE A 145 -4.94 15.26 -0.38
C ILE A 145 -4.20 13.99 -0.79
N ILE A 146 -4.94 12.88 -0.83
CA ILE A 146 -4.41 11.57 -1.21
C ILE A 146 -4.94 11.25 -2.60
N VAL A 147 -4.04 10.93 -3.52
CA VAL A 147 -4.39 10.67 -4.91
C VAL A 147 -3.56 9.51 -5.44
N GLN A 148 -4.19 8.59 -6.15
CA GLN A 148 -3.46 7.62 -6.94
C GLN A 148 -3.07 8.28 -8.26
N SER A 149 -1.79 8.25 -8.62
CA SER A 149 -1.34 8.52 -9.97
C SER A 149 -0.94 7.21 -10.64
N SER A 150 -0.91 7.20 -11.97
CA SER A 150 -0.45 6.03 -12.73
C SER A 150 0.28 6.47 -13.97
N SER A 151 1.33 5.72 -14.33
CA SER A 151 2.02 5.81 -15.62
C SER A 151 1.40 4.91 -16.70
N GLY A 152 0.34 4.17 -16.37
CA GLY A 152 -0.31 3.20 -17.25
C GLY A 152 0.38 1.83 -17.32
N GLY A 153 1.47 1.63 -16.59
CA GLY A 153 2.18 0.36 -16.50
C GLY A 153 1.59 -0.62 -15.47
N ASN A 154 1.93 -1.90 -15.60
CA ASN A 154 1.52 -2.95 -14.66
C ASN A 154 2.50 -3.16 -13.49
N CYS A 155 3.49 -2.28 -13.33
CA CYS A 155 4.50 -2.45 -12.30
C CYS A 155 4.05 -1.94 -10.92
N TRP A 156 4.66 -2.42 -9.83
CA TRP A 156 4.34 -2.00 -8.46
C TRP A 156 4.57 -0.49 -8.29
N SER A 157 5.64 0.07 -8.86
CA SER A 157 5.93 1.51 -8.83
C SER A 157 5.15 2.33 -9.86
N CYS A 158 4.39 1.69 -10.75
CA CYS A 158 3.72 2.38 -11.86
C CYS A 158 2.44 3.09 -11.41
N ASN A 159 1.96 2.80 -10.20
CA ASN A 159 0.70 3.32 -9.68
C ASN A 159 0.88 3.89 -8.26
N PRO A 160 1.77 4.89 -8.07
CA PRO A 160 2.05 5.39 -6.73
C PRO A 160 0.83 6.13 -6.17
N THR A 161 0.71 6.06 -4.86
CA THR A 161 -0.12 6.99 -4.09
C THR A 161 0.72 8.19 -3.74
N GLU A 162 0.21 9.37 -4.06
CA GLU A 162 0.82 10.66 -3.80
C GLU A 162 0.02 11.38 -2.72
N ILE A 163 0.74 12.03 -1.81
CA ILE A 163 0.17 12.71 -0.66
C ILE A 163 0.62 14.16 -0.71
N TYR A 164 -0.34 15.07 -0.85
CA TYR A 164 -0.11 16.50 -0.94
C TYR A 164 -0.63 17.22 0.30
N GLN A 165 0.10 18.23 0.74
CA GLN A 165 -0.29 19.12 1.83
C GLN A 165 -0.31 20.58 1.34
N VAL A 166 -1.17 21.42 1.91
CA VAL A 166 -1.20 22.86 1.64
C VAL A 166 -0.68 23.62 2.85
N ARG A 167 0.38 24.39 2.67
CA ARG A 167 0.96 25.25 3.71
C ARG A 167 1.27 26.62 3.14
N ASN A 168 0.78 27.68 3.78
CA ASN A 168 1.00 29.06 3.34
C ASN A 168 0.66 29.27 1.84
N ARG A 169 -0.48 28.72 1.39
CA ARG A 169 -0.94 28.79 -0.02
C ARG A 169 -0.02 28.10 -1.03
N LYS A 170 0.90 27.23 -0.56
CA LYS A 170 1.77 26.40 -1.40
C LYS A 170 1.40 24.94 -1.21
N VAL A 171 1.39 24.20 -2.32
CA VAL A 171 1.16 22.76 -2.32
C VAL A 171 2.49 22.03 -2.31
N GLU A 172 2.66 21.12 -1.36
CA GLU A 172 3.88 20.34 -1.16
C GLU A 172 3.54 18.86 -1.30
N LEU A 173 4.33 18.12 -2.09
CA LEU A 173 4.29 16.66 -2.13
C LEU A 173 5.09 16.15 -0.93
N ILE A 174 4.42 15.51 0.03
CA ILE A 174 5.05 15.04 1.27
C ILE A 174 5.38 13.54 1.26
N ALA A 175 4.83 12.79 0.30
CA ALA A 175 5.14 11.38 0.05
C ALA A 175 4.62 10.94 -1.33
N ALA A 176 5.39 10.08 -2.03
CA ALA A 176 4.96 9.40 -3.24
C ALA A 176 5.52 7.97 -3.27
N ALA A 177 4.66 6.96 -3.21
CA ALA A 177 5.11 5.57 -3.15
C ALA A 177 4.00 4.58 -3.52
N PRO A 178 4.30 3.30 -3.81
CA PRO A 178 3.28 2.26 -3.93
C PRO A 178 2.69 1.89 -2.55
N VAL A 179 1.94 2.83 -1.96
CA VAL A 179 1.28 2.67 -0.66
C VAL A 179 0.17 1.64 -0.81
N GLN A 180 0.28 0.52 -0.07
CA GLN A 180 -0.75 -0.51 0.00
C GLN A 180 -1.85 -0.13 1.00
N LYS A 181 -1.46 0.50 2.11
CA LYS A 181 -2.35 0.78 3.23
C LYS A 181 -1.84 1.93 4.09
N PHE A 182 -2.80 2.65 4.68
CA PHE A 182 -2.60 3.58 5.79
C PHE A 182 -3.08 2.89 7.06
N ALA A 183 -2.26 2.90 8.11
CA ALA A 183 -2.66 2.31 9.38
C ALA A 183 -1.94 2.98 10.55
N ASP A 184 -2.67 3.30 11.60
CA ASP A 184 -2.11 3.63 12.91
C ASP A 184 -1.65 2.32 13.59
N LEU A 185 -0.37 1.97 13.43
CA LEU A 185 0.18 0.69 13.89
C LEU A 185 0.58 0.71 15.37
N ASN A 186 0.72 1.90 15.97
CA ASN A 186 1.18 2.09 17.35
C ASN A 186 0.14 2.77 18.27
N ALA A 187 -1.06 3.06 17.75
CA ALA A 187 -2.17 3.73 18.42
C ALA A 187 -1.87 5.16 18.89
N ASP A 188 -1.03 5.91 18.17
CA ASP A 188 -0.70 7.30 18.48
C ASP A 188 -1.59 8.32 17.74
N GLY A 189 -2.51 7.85 16.89
CA GLY A 189 -3.41 8.68 16.09
C GLY A 189 -2.81 9.15 14.76
N ILE A 190 -1.55 8.85 14.48
CA ILE A 190 -0.86 9.15 13.24
C ILE A 190 -0.87 7.90 12.35
N GLN A 191 -1.10 8.07 11.05
CA GLN A 191 -1.08 6.95 10.12
C GLN A 191 0.36 6.64 9.69
N GLU A 192 0.79 5.39 9.83
CA GLU A 192 1.92 4.86 9.08
C GLU A 192 1.52 4.53 7.63
N LEU A 193 2.49 4.66 6.73
CA LEU A 193 2.37 4.20 5.35
C LEU A 193 2.98 2.80 5.22
N LEU A 194 2.16 1.84 4.82
CA LEU A 194 2.61 0.49 4.44
C LEU A 194 2.88 0.52 2.94
N VAL A 195 4.16 0.50 2.58
CA VAL A 195 4.66 0.71 1.21
C VAL A 195 5.20 -0.60 0.67
N THR A 196 4.81 -0.98 -0.55
CA THR A 196 5.42 -2.11 -1.26
C THR A 196 6.91 -1.83 -1.50
N ASP A 197 7.78 -2.77 -1.16
CA ASP A 197 9.19 -2.71 -1.55
C ASP A 197 9.36 -3.11 -3.02
N ALA A 198 9.22 -2.13 -3.91
CA ALA A 198 9.30 -2.32 -5.35
C ALA A 198 10.68 -2.72 -5.88
N ARG A 199 11.72 -2.75 -5.05
CA ARG A 199 13.08 -3.14 -5.46
C ARG A 199 13.22 -4.64 -5.77
N TRP A 200 12.21 -5.42 -5.38
CA TRP A 200 12.12 -6.87 -5.57
C TRP A 200 11.17 -7.27 -6.70
N GLU A 201 10.54 -6.30 -7.34
CA GLU A 201 9.75 -6.55 -8.54
C GLU A 201 10.63 -7.18 -9.62
N SER A 202 10.21 -8.34 -10.14
CA SER A 202 10.94 -9.12 -11.15
C SER A 202 12.32 -9.60 -10.71
N TYR A 203 12.51 -9.89 -9.41
CA TYR A 203 13.75 -10.51 -8.93
C TYR A 203 13.99 -11.87 -9.62
N ASP A 204 15.20 -12.05 -10.17
CA ASP A 204 15.70 -13.31 -10.73
C ASP A 204 14.77 -13.97 -11.77
N ASP A 205 14.14 -13.14 -12.61
CA ASP A 205 13.18 -13.52 -13.65
C ASP A 205 11.98 -14.35 -13.15
N LEU A 206 11.72 -14.33 -11.85
CA LEU A 206 10.48 -14.89 -11.29
C LEU A 206 9.28 -14.22 -11.97
N SER A 207 8.25 -15.02 -12.28
CA SER A 207 7.00 -14.44 -12.78
C SER A 207 6.50 -13.33 -11.87
N HIS A 208 5.79 -12.34 -12.42
CA HIS A 208 5.32 -11.19 -11.63
C HIS A 208 4.47 -11.62 -10.41
N ALA A 209 3.71 -12.72 -10.52
CA ALA A 209 2.93 -13.27 -9.41
C ALA A 209 3.79 -13.98 -8.34
N ALA A 210 4.99 -14.43 -8.70
CA ALA A 210 5.96 -15.06 -7.81
C ALA A 210 7.08 -14.11 -7.35
N SER A 211 7.12 -12.87 -7.84
CA SER A 211 8.11 -11.89 -7.41
C SER A 211 8.00 -11.63 -5.89
N PRO A 212 9.11 -11.50 -5.16
CA PRO A 212 9.07 -11.33 -3.71
C PRO A 212 8.36 -10.03 -3.32
N GLY A 213 7.25 -10.15 -2.61
CA GLY A 213 6.52 -9.02 -2.05
C GLY A 213 6.90 -8.80 -0.58
N ALA A 214 7.42 -7.61 -0.27
CA ALA A 214 7.67 -7.18 1.10
C ALA A 214 7.07 -5.79 1.35
N VAL A 215 6.75 -5.52 2.61
CA VAL A 215 6.18 -4.24 3.05
C VAL A 215 7.20 -3.49 3.89
N MET A 216 7.44 -2.24 3.52
CA MET A 216 8.14 -1.23 4.30
C MET A 216 7.14 -0.40 5.09
N VAL A 217 7.49 -0.01 6.32
CA VAL A 217 6.69 0.90 7.12
C VAL A 217 7.39 2.24 7.19
N TYR A 218 6.69 3.29 6.78
CA TYR A 218 7.14 4.68 6.92
C TYR A 218 6.30 5.38 7.97
N ALA A 219 6.98 5.97 8.96
CA ALA A 219 6.37 6.71 10.06
C ALA A 219 6.60 8.21 9.89
N TRP A 220 5.65 9.04 10.32
CA TRP A 220 5.80 10.49 10.28
C TRP A 220 6.74 10.98 11.38
N ARG A 221 7.83 11.66 11.00
CA ARG A 221 8.81 12.20 11.93
C ARG A 221 9.39 13.50 11.42
N ARG A 222 9.33 14.53 12.26
CA ARG A 222 9.96 15.84 11.98
C ARG A 222 9.53 16.40 10.62
N GLY A 223 8.23 16.32 10.32
CA GLY A 223 7.64 16.90 9.11
C GLY A 223 7.81 16.07 7.83
N LYS A 224 8.13 14.78 7.93
CA LYS A 224 8.25 13.89 6.76
C LYS A 224 8.02 12.42 7.14
N TYR A 225 7.59 11.62 6.17
CA TYR A 225 7.59 10.17 6.31
C TYR A 225 9.01 9.63 6.19
N VAL A 226 9.43 8.80 7.15
CA VAL A 226 10.76 8.16 7.16
C VAL A 226 10.65 6.66 7.40
N TYR A 227 11.57 5.91 6.80
CA TYR A 227 11.64 4.46 6.94
C TYR A 227 11.83 4.08 8.42
N GLY A 228 10.84 3.37 8.96
CA GLY A 228 10.69 3.10 10.40
C GLY A 228 10.36 1.64 10.74
N SER A 229 10.45 0.71 9.78
CA SER A 229 10.03 -0.68 9.92
C SER A 229 10.37 -1.39 11.23
N ARG A 230 11.61 -1.24 11.72
CA ARG A 230 12.05 -1.90 12.97
C ARG A 230 11.28 -1.48 14.23
N ASP A 231 10.53 -0.39 14.19
CA ASP A 231 9.73 0.07 15.33
C ASP A 231 8.39 -0.66 15.46
N PHE A 232 7.98 -1.39 14.42
CA PHE A 232 6.66 -2.01 14.30
C PHE A 232 6.75 -3.54 14.39
N ALA A 233 7.42 -4.05 15.43
CA ALA A 233 7.70 -5.48 15.60
C ALA A 233 6.45 -6.37 15.58
N LEU A 234 5.32 -5.89 16.11
CA LEU A 234 4.06 -6.64 16.10
C LEU A 234 3.52 -6.84 14.68
N PHE A 235 3.55 -5.79 13.85
CA PHE A 235 3.16 -5.88 12.44
C PHE A 235 4.00 -6.92 11.71
N TYR A 236 5.33 -6.84 11.84
CA TYR A 236 6.24 -7.78 11.18
C TYR A 236 6.13 -9.22 11.67
N LYS A 237 5.78 -9.43 12.95
CA LYS A 237 5.47 -10.77 13.45
C LYS A 237 4.26 -11.36 12.73
N THR A 238 3.16 -10.61 12.66
CA THR A 238 1.94 -11.04 11.96
C THR A 238 2.20 -11.30 10.48
N GLU A 239 2.97 -10.43 9.82
CA GLU A 239 3.31 -10.59 8.41
C GLU A 239 4.20 -11.81 8.15
N ALA A 240 5.19 -12.05 9.02
CA ALA A 240 6.02 -13.25 8.95
C ALA A 240 5.19 -14.53 9.14
N ASP A 241 4.23 -14.55 10.07
CA ASP A 241 3.34 -15.69 10.28
C ASP A 241 2.43 -15.95 9.05
N ARG A 242 1.90 -14.88 8.44
CA ARG A 242 1.14 -14.96 7.18
C ARG A 242 2.01 -15.55 6.06
N LEU A 243 3.22 -15.04 5.88
CA LEU A 243 4.14 -15.49 4.83
C LEU A 243 4.59 -16.94 5.02
N ARG A 244 4.80 -17.40 6.26
CA ARG A 244 5.04 -18.83 6.53
C ARG A 244 3.88 -19.70 6.05
N ALA A 245 2.64 -19.30 6.31
CA ALA A 245 1.48 -20.03 5.81
C ALA A 245 1.45 -20.07 4.27
N SER A 246 1.81 -18.96 3.60
CA SER A 246 1.95 -18.91 2.14
C SER A 246 3.07 -19.82 1.61
N VAL A 247 4.22 -19.88 2.30
CA VAL A 247 5.32 -20.81 1.96
C VAL A 247 4.85 -22.26 2.04
N GLU A 248 4.13 -22.63 3.11
CA GLU A 248 3.61 -24.01 3.26
C GLU A 248 2.57 -24.36 2.21
N ALA A 249 1.69 -23.42 1.85
CA ALA A 249 0.74 -23.63 0.76
C ALA A 249 1.45 -23.85 -0.59
N ALA A 250 2.39 -22.96 -0.94
CA ALA A 250 3.16 -23.06 -2.18
C ALA A 250 4.03 -24.31 -2.26
N ARG A 251 4.49 -24.85 -1.11
CA ARG A 251 5.26 -26.10 -1.03
C ARG A 251 4.50 -27.28 -1.66
N ALA A 252 3.18 -27.33 -1.49
CA ALA A 252 2.35 -28.42 -1.99
C ALA A 252 2.25 -28.45 -3.53
N GLU A 253 2.56 -27.34 -4.19
CA GLU A 253 2.46 -27.18 -5.65
C GLU A 253 3.76 -27.56 -6.39
N ILE A 254 4.85 -27.79 -5.65
CA ILE A 254 6.17 -28.08 -6.23
C ILE A 254 6.14 -29.45 -6.92
N THR A 255 6.48 -29.45 -8.21
CA THR A 255 6.69 -30.66 -9.02
C THR A 255 8.13 -30.72 -9.55
N ALA A 256 8.44 -31.72 -10.37
CA ALA A 256 9.74 -31.83 -11.04
C ALA A 256 9.90 -30.88 -12.25
N ALA A 257 8.84 -30.18 -12.68
CA ALA A 257 8.91 -29.20 -13.75
C ALA A 257 9.76 -27.98 -13.34
N GLU A 258 10.55 -27.47 -14.28
CA GLU A 258 11.65 -26.51 -14.08
C GLU A 258 11.25 -25.23 -13.31
N TYR A 259 10.02 -24.75 -13.48
CA TYR A 259 9.51 -23.50 -12.87
C TYR A 259 8.34 -23.72 -11.92
N SER A 260 8.08 -24.96 -11.50
CA SER A 260 6.93 -25.26 -10.65
C SER A 260 7.08 -24.80 -9.20
N ASP A 261 8.23 -24.27 -8.81
CA ASP A 261 8.52 -23.79 -7.46
C ASP A 261 8.71 -22.28 -7.35
N GLU A 262 8.49 -21.51 -8.42
CA GLU A 262 8.65 -20.05 -8.41
C GLU A 262 7.86 -19.40 -7.26
N LEU A 263 6.59 -19.77 -7.07
CA LEU A 263 5.76 -19.21 -6.00
C LEU A 263 6.31 -19.54 -4.60
N TYR A 264 6.86 -20.75 -4.42
CA TYR A 264 7.50 -21.15 -3.17
C TYR A 264 8.77 -20.32 -2.92
N VAL A 265 9.61 -20.15 -3.94
CA VAL A 265 10.83 -19.34 -3.87
C VAL A 265 10.48 -17.88 -3.57
N GLY A 266 9.52 -17.32 -4.29
CA GLY A 266 8.99 -15.97 -4.07
C GLY A 266 8.54 -15.73 -2.63
N CYS A 267 7.71 -16.63 -2.10
CA CYS A 267 7.22 -16.55 -0.72
C CYS A 267 8.36 -16.69 0.31
N ALA A 268 9.34 -17.56 0.07
CA ALA A 268 10.50 -17.71 0.95
C ALA A 268 11.37 -16.44 0.98
N LEU A 269 11.56 -15.80 -0.18
CA LEU A 269 12.26 -14.52 -0.30
C LEU A 269 11.51 -13.39 0.40
N SER A 270 10.19 -13.29 0.17
CA SER A 270 9.33 -12.33 0.88
C SER A 270 9.47 -12.45 2.40
N LEU A 271 9.48 -13.67 2.93
CA LEU A 271 9.66 -13.92 4.37
C LEU A 271 11.03 -13.46 4.88
N ALA A 272 12.10 -13.75 4.14
CA ALA A 272 13.45 -13.31 4.50
C ALA A 272 13.55 -11.78 4.49
N ILE A 273 13.07 -11.12 3.44
CA ILE A 273 13.07 -9.66 3.32
C ILE A 273 12.24 -9.03 4.45
N THR A 274 11.11 -9.65 4.82
CA THR A 274 10.27 -9.23 5.95
C THR A 274 11.04 -9.25 7.28
N TYR A 275 11.84 -10.29 7.57
CA TYR A 275 12.70 -10.29 8.76
C TYR A 275 13.78 -9.22 8.71
N ALA A 276 14.35 -8.97 7.54
CA ALA A 276 15.35 -7.92 7.39
C ALA A 276 14.75 -6.53 7.68
N HIS A 277 13.54 -6.23 7.19
CA HIS A 277 12.83 -5.00 7.54
C HIS A 277 12.50 -4.90 9.03
N ALA A 278 12.19 -6.03 9.67
CA ALA A 278 11.99 -6.12 11.12
C ALA A 278 13.28 -5.89 11.93
N GLY A 279 14.44 -5.75 11.28
CA GLY A 279 15.73 -5.52 11.91
C GLY A 279 16.50 -6.79 12.29
N ASP A 280 16.14 -7.94 11.73
CA ASP A 280 16.76 -9.24 12.03
C ASP A 280 17.30 -9.93 10.75
N PRO A 281 18.37 -9.37 10.13
CA PRO A 281 18.93 -9.90 8.88
C PRO A 281 19.60 -11.27 9.05
N ASP A 282 20.08 -11.62 10.24
CA ASP A 282 20.69 -12.92 10.50
C ASP A 282 19.62 -14.02 10.49
N ARG A 283 18.46 -13.77 11.13
CA ARG A 283 17.31 -14.66 11.03
C ARG A 283 16.77 -14.73 9.60
N ALA A 284 16.71 -13.60 8.90
CA ALA A 284 16.31 -13.56 7.49
C ALA A 284 17.10 -14.57 6.66
N LEU A 285 18.44 -14.49 6.74
CA LEU A 285 19.32 -15.38 5.98
C LEU A 285 19.17 -16.84 6.43
N LYS A 286 19.13 -17.10 7.74
CA LYS A 286 19.00 -18.47 8.27
C LYS A 286 17.69 -19.15 7.83
N GLU A 287 16.58 -18.42 7.87
CA GLU A 287 15.28 -18.95 7.43
C GLU A 287 15.31 -19.22 5.92
N LEU A 288 15.85 -18.29 5.13
CA LEU A 288 15.99 -18.45 3.68
C LEU A 288 16.85 -19.67 3.34
N GLU A 289 18.00 -19.84 4.01
CA GLU A 289 18.86 -21.02 3.86
C GLU A 289 18.09 -22.30 4.13
N THR A 290 17.28 -22.36 5.18
CA THR A 290 16.50 -23.54 5.54
C THR A 290 15.46 -23.87 4.46
N LEU A 291 14.74 -22.87 3.98
CA LEU A 291 13.67 -23.04 2.99
C LEU A 291 14.21 -23.36 1.60
N LEU A 292 15.29 -22.71 1.17
CA LEU A 292 15.89 -22.93 -0.15
C LEU A 292 16.71 -24.22 -0.20
N ASN A 293 17.26 -24.68 0.93
CA ASN A 293 17.96 -25.98 1.06
C ASN A 293 17.02 -27.20 1.23
N SER A 294 15.72 -27.05 0.96
CA SER A 294 14.73 -28.14 1.09
C SER A 294 13.69 -28.15 -0.03
N ASN A 295 12.96 -29.27 -0.16
CA ASN A 295 11.76 -29.43 -1.02
C ASN A 295 11.90 -29.32 -2.55
N TRP A 296 13.10 -29.18 -3.13
CA TRP A 296 13.22 -29.31 -4.59
C TRP A 296 12.92 -30.74 -5.06
N LYS A 297 12.49 -30.86 -6.31
CA LYS A 297 12.18 -32.13 -6.98
C LYS A 297 13.05 -32.39 -8.22
N SER A 298 13.90 -31.42 -8.59
CA SER A 298 14.86 -31.55 -9.69
C SER A 298 16.21 -30.92 -9.34
N ALA A 299 17.25 -31.32 -10.08
CA ALA A 299 18.58 -30.72 -9.95
C ALA A 299 18.61 -29.26 -10.42
N VAL A 300 17.74 -28.89 -11.38
CA VAL A 300 17.65 -27.52 -11.89
C VAL A 300 17.16 -26.57 -10.81
N GLN A 301 16.08 -26.94 -10.10
CA GLN A 301 15.56 -26.18 -8.96
C GLN A 301 16.60 -26.02 -7.86
N SER A 302 17.28 -27.11 -7.47
CA SER A 302 18.32 -27.07 -6.44
C SER A 302 19.45 -26.11 -6.82
N LYS A 303 19.91 -26.16 -8.08
CA LYS A 303 20.96 -25.27 -8.59
C LYS A 303 20.51 -23.80 -8.62
N HIS A 304 19.29 -23.54 -9.09
CA HIS A 304 18.73 -22.19 -9.17
C HIS A 304 18.64 -21.54 -7.77
N ARG A 305 18.06 -22.25 -6.81
CA ARG A 305 17.95 -21.80 -5.42
C ARG A 305 19.31 -21.57 -4.74
N ALA A 306 20.32 -22.37 -5.08
CA ALA A 306 21.68 -22.15 -4.58
C ALA A 306 22.28 -20.82 -5.08
N THR A 307 22.00 -20.43 -6.34
CA THR A 307 22.41 -19.13 -6.89
C THR A 307 21.75 -17.97 -6.16
N ILE A 308 20.43 -18.03 -5.97
CA ILE A 308 19.66 -17.03 -5.21
C ILE A 308 20.23 -16.89 -3.79
N LEU A 309 20.50 -18.01 -3.13
CA LEU A 309 21.01 -18.01 -1.77
C LEU A 309 22.39 -17.33 -1.68
N GLU A 310 23.24 -17.54 -2.66
CA GLU A 310 24.55 -16.89 -2.72
C GLU A 310 24.42 -15.38 -2.94
N ASP A 311 23.47 -14.93 -3.75
CA ASP A 311 23.15 -13.51 -3.94
C ASP A 311 22.67 -12.86 -2.63
N PHE A 312 21.84 -13.53 -1.84
CA PHE A 312 21.41 -13.05 -0.52
C PHE A 312 22.52 -13.07 0.54
N ARG A 313 23.54 -13.90 0.39
CA ARG A 313 24.71 -13.91 1.29
C ARG A 313 25.67 -12.76 1.01
N LYS A 314 26.01 -12.54 -0.26
CA LYS A 314 27.11 -11.65 -0.63
C LYS A 314 26.93 -10.87 -1.94
N GLY A 315 25.84 -11.10 -2.65
CA GLY A 315 25.55 -10.44 -3.92
C GLY A 315 24.86 -9.08 -3.75
N ASP A 316 24.07 -8.71 -4.75
CA ASP A 316 23.40 -7.40 -4.77
C ASP A 316 22.17 -7.39 -3.86
N SER A 317 21.47 -8.52 -3.69
CA SER A 317 20.38 -8.62 -2.71
C SER A 317 20.88 -8.41 -1.28
N ALA A 318 22.05 -8.96 -0.94
CA ALA A 318 22.69 -8.72 0.35
C ALA A 318 22.96 -7.22 0.59
N LYS A 319 23.37 -6.48 -0.44
CA LYS A 319 23.57 -5.02 -0.37
C LYS A 319 22.25 -4.29 -0.23
N LYS A 320 21.25 -4.59 -1.08
CA LYS A 320 19.91 -3.98 -1.05
C LYS A 320 19.26 -4.05 0.32
N ILE A 321 19.42 -5.19 1.01
CA ILE A 321 18.92 -5.39 2.38
C ILE A 321 19.64 -4.46 3.37
N ARG A 322 20.96 -4.27 3.24
CA ARG A 322 21.78 -3.44 4.13
C ARG A 322 21.70 -1.95 3.83
N GLU A 323 21.36 -1.57 2.61
CA GLU A 323 21.39 -0.19 2.12
C GLU A 323 20.24 0.67 2.65
N MET A 324 19.11 0.08 3.06
CA MET A 324 18.03 0.86 3.68
C MET A 324 18.44 1.32 5.06
N LYS A 325 18.59 2.63 5.22
CA LYS A 325 18.94 3.19 6.52
C LYS A 325 17.67 3.64 7.20
N TYR A 326 17.54 3.20 8.44
CA TYR A 326 16.48 3.69 9.31
C TYR A 326 16.50 5.22 9.36
N GLY A 327 15.34 5.84 9.16
CA GLY A 327 15.19 7.29 9.09
C GLY A 327 15.37 7.89 7.70
N ASP A 328 15.68 7.10 6.66
CA ASP A 328 15.70 7.58 5.28
C ASP A 328 14.30 8.11 4.91
N PRO A 329 14.21 9.31 4.31
CA PRO A 329 12.92 9.88 3.93
C PRO A 329 12.28 9.08 2.81
N LEU A 330 10.96 9.01 2.83
CA LEU A 330 10.20 8.68 1.63
C LEU A 330 10.31 9.87 0.68
N MET A 331 10.84 9.63 -0.52
CA MET A 331 10.99 10.61 -1.59
C MET A 331 9.82 10.51 -2.55
#